data_AF-A0A7C6YLP9-F1
#
_entry.id   AF-A0A7C6YLP9-F1
#
_cell.length_a   1.000
_cell.length_b   1.000
_cell.length_c   1.000
_cell.angle_alpha   90.00
_cell.angle_beta   90.00
_cell.angle_gamma   90.00
#
_symmetry.space_group_name_H-M   'P 1'
#
loop_
_entity.id
_entity.type
_entity.pdbx_description
1 polymer ?
#
loop_
_entity_poly.entity_id
_entity_poly.type
_entity_poly.pdbx_seq_one_letter_code
_entity_poly.pdbx_strand_id
1 'polypeptide(L)'
;MRIQELEVCNFRGIKKLKLEPKGKNFLLSGPNGSGKSAIVDAVDFLLTGDVSRMRGPGTKDIKLKEHAPHIKADAKDCLVKATIEIPDVSEPVEIKRFMDRFQNINVLLV
;
A
#
# COMPACT_ATOMS: atom_id res chain seq x y z
N MET A 1 5.01 3.19 15.27
CA MET A 1 5.38 2.55 13.99
C MET A 1 6.04 3.59 13.08
N ARG A 2 7.15 3.27 12.42
CA ARG A 2 7.83 4.12 11.44
C ARG A 2 8.14 3.31 10.17
N ILE A 3 7.83 3.87 9.00
CA ILE A 3 8.12 3.20 7.72
C ILE A 3 9.58 3.45 7.36
N GLN A 4 10.36 2.38 7.22
CA GLN A 4 11.76 2.43 6.77
C GLN A 4 11.83 2.37 5.24
N GLU A 5 11.06 1.45 4.65
CA GLU A 5 10.93 1.25 3.21
C GLU A 5 9.47 0.95 2.85
N LEU A 6 9.00 1.43 1.70
CA LEU A 6 7.70 1.10 1.10
C LEU A 6 7.91 0.71 -0.36
N GLU A 7 7.45 -0.48 -0.74
CA GLU A 7 7.33 -0.89 -2.14
C GLU A 7 5.86 -1.08 -2.53
N VAL A 8 5.50 -0.51 -3.69
CA VAL A 8 4.15 -0.58 -4.27
C VAL A 8 4.27 -1.11 -5.69
N CYS A 9 3.59 -2.22 -5.96
CA CYS A 9 3.59 -2.90 -7.26
C CYS A 9 2.15 -3.04 -7.78
N ASN A 10 1.92 -2.59 -9.01
CA ASN A 10 0.66 -2.72 -9.74
C ASN A 10 -0.59 -2.29 -8.94
N PHE A 11 -0.51 -1.17 -8.24
CA PHE A 11 -1.58 -0.65 -7.39
C PHE A 11 -1.99 0.73 -7.86
N ARG A 12 -3.27 0.91 -8.18
CA ARG A 12 -3.86 2.14 -8.74
C ARG A 12 -3.05 2.60 -9.96
N GLY A 13 -2.66 3.87 -10.03
CA GLY A 13 -1.81 4.39 -11.12
C GLY A 13 -0.33 4.01 -11.03
N ILE A 14 0.09 3.22 -10.03
CA ILE A 14 1.50 2.89 -9.78
C ILE A 14 1.81 1.49 -10.33
N LYS A 15 2.70 1.41 -11.33
CA LYS A 15 3.24 0.11 -11.79
C LYS A 15 4.29 -0.44 -10.84
N LYS A 16 5.29 0.38 -10.49
CA LYS A 16 6.35 0.05 -9.55
C LYS A 16 6.86 1.32 -8.88
N LEU A 17 6.94 1.32 -7.57
CA LEU A 17 7.49 2.41 -6.76
C LEU A 17 8.21 1.81 -5.56
N LYS A 18 9.39 2.33 -5.25
CA LYS A 18 10.12 2.06 -4.01
C LYS A 18 10.47 3.40 -3.35
N LEU A 19 10.12 3.55 -2.08
CA LEU A 19 10.42 4.72 -1.26
C LEU A 19 11.21 4.28 -0.04
N GLU A 20 12.17 5.09 0.39
CA GLU A 20 12.98 4.83 1.59
C GLU A 20 12.93 6.03 2.55
N PRO A 21 11.81 6.24 3.28
CA PRO A 21 11.71 7.34 4.24
C PRO A 21 12.69 7.20 5.42
N LYS A 22 13.22 5.98 5.68
CA LYS A 22 14.19 5.70 6.76
C LYS A 22 13.70 6.18 8.13
N GLY A 23 12.40 6.01 8.40
CA GLY A 23 11.74 6.44 9.62
C GLY A 23 11.64 7.96 9.81
N LYS A 24 11.93 8.76 8.78
CA LYS A 24 11.86 10.22 8.80
C LYS A 24 10.63 10.74 8.05
N ASN A 25 10.37 12.03 8.23
CA ASN A 25 9.36 12.75 7.44
C ASN A 25 9.77 12.78 5.97
N PHE A 26 8.80 12.65 5.07
CA PHE A 26 9.01 12.69 3.62
C PHE A 26 7.90 13.52 2.94
N LEU A 27 8.26 14.23 1.87
CA LEU A 27 7.35 15.09 1.11
C LEU A 27 6.93 14.42 -0.20
N LEU A 28 5.63 14.23 -0.38
CA LEU A 28 5.03 13.83 -1.66
C LEU A 28 4.54 15.06 -2.42
N SER A 29 5.25 15.45 -3.47
CA SER A 29 4.90 16.60 -4.32
C SER A 29 4.76 16.20 -5.78
N GLY A 30 3.86 16.89 -6.49
CA GLY A 30 3.60 16.67 -7.91
C GLY A 30 2.22 17.18 -8.36
N PRO A 31 1.94 17.26 -9.67
CA PRO A 31 0.68 17.76 -10.21
C PRO A 31 -0.55 16.94 -9.82
N ASN A 32 -1.75 17.50 -10.01
CA ASN A 32 -2.99 16.73 -9.85
C ASN A 32 -3.01 15.51 -10.80
N GLY A 33 -3.54 14.39 -10.31
CA GLY A 33 -3.55 13.13 -11.07
C GLY A 33 -2.22 12.35 -11.12
N SER A 34 -1.13 12.86 -10.54
CA SER A 34 0.20 12.21 -10.60
C SER A 34 0.37 10.96 -9.72
N GLY A 35 -0.70 10.50 -9.05
CA GLY A 35 -0.64 9.30 -8.20
C GLY A 35 -0.22 9.52 -6.74
N LYS A 36 -0.07 10.76 -6.26
CA LYS A 36 0.28 11.03 -4.84
C LYS A 36 -0.66 10.32 -3.85
N SER A 37 -1.96 10.46 -4.04
CA SER A 37 -2.94 9.82 -3.15
C SER A 37 -2.94 8.29 -3.29
N ALA A 38 -2.48 7.73 -4.42
CA ALA A 38 -2.33 6.28 -4.57
C ALA A 38 -1.25 5.71 -3.65
N ILE A 39 -0.22 6.50 -3.31
CA ILE A 39 0.80 6.12 -2.32
C ILE A 39 0.16 6.06 -0.93
N VAL A 40 -0.70 7.01 -0.59
CA VAL A 40 -1.47 7.01 0.67
C VAL A 40 -2.42 5.82 0.73
N ASP A 41 -3.12 5.52 -0.37
CA ASP A 41 -3.99 4.33 -0.47
C ASP A 41 -3.22 3.03 -0.30
N ALA A 42 -1.99 2.96 -0.81
CA ALA A 42 -1.17 1.77 -0.68
C ALA A 42 -0.84 1.51 0.80
N VAL A 43 -0.57 2.56 1.57
CA VAL A 43 -0.35 2.45 3.03
C VAL A 43 -1.63 2.03 3.75
N ASP A 44 -2.79 2.59 3.39
CA ASP A 44 -4.09 2.16 3.94
C ASP A 44 -4.33 0.68 3.65
N PHE A 45 -4.21 0.28 2.38
CA PHE A 45 -4.36 -1.10 1.95
C PHE A 45 -3.41 -2.04 2.68
N LEU A 46 -2.13 -1.68 2.81
CA LEU A 46 -1.15 -2.48 3.51
C LEU A 46 -1.60 -2.81 4.94
N LEU A 47 -2.02 -1.79 5.69
CA LEU A 47 -2.37 -1.90 7.10
C LEU A 47 -3.74 -2.53 7.31
N THR A 48 -4.75 -2.07 6.59
CA THR A 48 -6.17 -2.39 6.85
C THR A 48 -6.71 -3.49 5.95
N GLY A 49 -6.10 -3.69 4.78
CA GLY A 49 -6.62 -4.58 3.76
C GLY A 49 -7.65 -3.97 2.85
N ASP A 50 -7.90 -2.67 3.00
CA ASP A 50 -8.83 -1.94 2.18
C ASP A 50 -8.31 -0.55 1.85
N VAL A 51 -9.06 0.16 1.01
CA VAL A 51 -8.83 1.55 0.69
C VAL A 51 -10.09 2.30 1.14
N SER A 52 -9.99 3.00 2.27
CA SER A 52 -11.13 3.57 2.97
C SER A 52 -12.01 4.46 2.07
N ARG A 53 -11.40 5.22 1.16
CA ARG A 53 -12.13 6.08 0.21
C ARG A 53 -12.81 5.35 -0.95
N MET A 54 -12.63 4.05 -1.08
CA MET A 54 -13.37 3.19 -2.01
C MET A 54 -14.62 2.59 -1.37
N ARG A 55 -14.88 2.90 -0.09
CA ARG A 55 -16.08 2.49 0.66
C ARG A 55 -16.98 3.68 0.97
N GLY A 56 -18.25 3.40 1.23
CA GLY A 56 -19.22 4.37 1.76
C GLY A 56 -20.26 4.84 0.74
N PRO A 57 -21.17 5.73 1.15
CA PRO A 57 -22.21 6.25 0.27
C PRO A 57 -21.61 6.91 -0.99
N GLY A 58 -22.19 6.63 -2.15
CA GLY A 58 -21.75 7.21 -3.43
C GLY A 58 -20.61 6.46 -4.13
N THR A 59 -20.04 5.41 -3.54
CA THR A 59 -19.00 4.59 -4.20
C THR A 59 -19.56 3.55 -5.16
N LYS A 60 -20.88 3.33 -5.17
CA LYS A 60 -21.58 2.36 -6.04
C LYS A 60 -20.88 0.99 -6.03
N ASP A 61 -20.58 0.44 -7.20
CA ASP A 61 -20.00 -0.90 -7.39
C ASP A 61 -18.46 -0.92 -7.39
N ILE A 62 -17.80 0.09 -6.81
CA ILE A 62 -16.34 0.06 -6.64
C ILE A 62 -15.98 -1.09 -5.70
N LYS A 63 -15.39 -2.14 -6.27
CA LYS A 63 -14.83 -3.28 -5.54
C LYS A 63 -13.33 -3.20 -5.50
N LEU A 64 -12.75 -3.35 -4.32
CA LEU A 64 -11.30 -3.28 -4.10
C LEU A 64 -10.51 -4.18 -5.07
N LYS A 65 -10.85 -5.48 -5.15
CA LYS A 65 -10.15 -6.45 -6.02
C LYS A 65 -10.18 -6.10 -7.51
N GLU A 66 -11.21 -5.40 -7.96
CA GLU A 66 -11.39 -5.03 -9.37
C GLU A 66 -10.82 -3.63 -9.69
N HIS A 67 -10.81 -2.71 -8.71
CA HIS A 67 -10.55 -1.29 -8.94
C HIS A 67 -9.28 -0.76 -8.26
N ALA A 68 -8.66 -1.53 -7.36
CA ALA A 68 -7.40 -1.16 -6.73
C ALA A 68 -6.16 -1.63 -7.52
N PRO A 69 -6.14 -2.75 -8.25
CA PRO A 69 -5.05 -3.06 -9.15
C PRO A 69 -4.84 -2.00 -10.24
N HIS A 70 -3.62 -1.91 -10.75
CA HIS A 70 -3.34 -1.08 -11.91
C HIS A 70 -4.12 -1.59 -13.14
N ILE A 71 -4.66 -0.69 -13.98
CA ILE A 71 -5.48 -1.02 -15.17
C ILE A 71 -4.80 -1.94 -16.21
N LYS A 72 -3.51 -2.23 -16.04
CA LYS A 72 -2.70 -3.07 -16.95
C LYS A 72 -2.09 -4.27 -16.20
N ALA A 73 -2.67 -4.66 -15.07
CA ALA A 73 -2.17 -5.72 -14.22
C ALA A 73 -3.33 -6.49 -13.59
N ASP A 74 -3.10 -7.78 -13.33
CA ASP A 74 -4.07 -8.61 -12.63
C ASP A 74 -3.95 -8.38 -11.10
N ALA A 75 -5.01 -8.72 -10.36
CA ALA A 75 -5.00 -8.63 -8.90
C ALA A 75 -3.86 -9.46 -8.26
N LYS A 76 -3.52 -10.62 -8.83
CA LYS A 76 -2.41 -11.47 -8.34
C LYS A 76 -1.03 -10.79 -8.40
N ASP A 77 -0.88 -9.81 -9.29
CA ASP A 77 0.38 -9.08 -9.47
C ASP A 77 0.42 -7.78 -8.63
N CYS A 78 -0.64 -7.50 -7.87
CA CYS A 78 -0.80 -6.32 -7.05
C CYS A 78 -0.35 -6.61 -5.60
N LEU A 79 0.72 -5.91 -5.19
CA LEU A 79 1.39 -6.11 -3.90
C LEU A 79 1.79 -4.76 -3.32
N VAL A 80 1.55 -4.61 -2.02
CA VAL A 80 2.18 -3.56 -1.22
C VAL A 80 2.97 -4.22 -0.10
N LYS A 81 4.21 -3.78 0.10
CA LYS A 81 5.06 -4.24 1.21
C LYS A 81 5.78 -3.06 1.85
N ALA A 82 6.06 -3.14 3.14
CA ALA A 82 6.88 -2.17 3.83
C ALA A 82 7.74 -2.85 4.90
N THR A 83 8.93 -2.31 5.09
CA THR A 83 9.75 -2.58 6.27
C THR A 83 9.46 -1.50 7.29
N ILE A 84 9.07 -1.90 8.50
CA ILE A 84 8.56 -1.00 9.53
C ILE A 84 9.29 -1.22 10.85
N GLU A 85 9.52 -0.13 11.57
CA GLU A 85 10.00 -0.16 12.96
C GLU A 85 8.79 -0.01 13.88
N ILE A 86 8.62 -0.90 14.84
CA ILE A 86 7.54 -0.87 15.83
C ILE A 86 8.19 -0.59 17.20
N PRO A 87 7.64 0.34 18.01
CA PRO A 87 8.09 0.51 19.39
C PRO A 87 8.10 -0.84 20.11
N ASP A 88 9.14 -1.07 20.91
CA ASP A 88 9.30 -2.29 21.72
C ASP A 88 9.56 -3.59 20.93
N VAL A 89 9.76 -3.50 19.61
CA VAL A 89 10.28 -4.59 18.77
C VAL A 89 11.70 -4.24 18.33
N SER A 90 12.67 -5.08 18.67
CA SER A 90 14.10 -4.81 18.45
C SER A 90 14.50 -4.80 16.99
N GLU A 91 13.87 -5.64 16.18
CA GLU A 91 14.18 -5.83 14.77
C GLU A 91 13.08 -5.22 13.89
N PRO A 92 13.43 -4.59 12.76
CA PRO A 92 12.44 -4.18 11.78
C PRO A 92 11.60 -5.36 11.30
N VAL A 93 10.34 -5.08 11.01
CA VAL A 93 9.36 -6.06 10.60
C VAL A 93 8.97 -5.78 9.15
N GLU A 94 9.01 -6.80 8.29
CA GLU A 94 8.40 -6.74 6.96
C GLU A 94 6.91 -7.08 7.09
N ILE A 95 6.08 -6.15 6.62
CA ILE A 95 4.66 -6.40 6.40
C ILE A 95 4.35 -6.37 4.91
N LYS A 96 3.53 -7.31 4.44
CA LYS A 96 3.10 -7.34 3.03
C LYS A 96 1.69 -7.84 2.84
N ARG A 97 1.05 -7.31 1.80
CA ARG A 97 -0.31 -7.67 1.40
C ARG A 97 -0.46 -7.78 -0.10
N PHE A 98 -1.00 -8.91 -0.53
CA PHE A 98 -1.38 -9.21 -1.91
C PHE A 98 -2.87 -8.95 -2.10
N MET A 99 -3.28 -8.47 -3.28
CA MET A 99 -4.70 -8.21 -3.56
C MET A 99 -5.53 -9.49 -3.72
N ASP A 100 -4.93 -10.57 -4.24
CA ASP A 100 -5.64 -11.82 -4.54
C ASP A 100 -5.81 -12.74 -3.33
N ARG A 101 -4.97 -12.62 -2.29
CA ARG A 101 -4.97 -13.47 -1.10
C ARG A 101 -5.97 -13.01 -0.04
N PHE A 102 -6.32 -13.92 0.88
CA PHE A 102 -7.09 -13.57 2.08
C PHE A 102 -6.39 -12.44 2.85
N GLN A 103 -7.17 -11.49 3.35
CA GLN A 103 -6.75 -10.18 3.87
C GLN A 103 -5.97 -10.23 5.21
N ASN A 104 -5.24 -11.31 5.50
CA ASN A 104 -4.33 -11.34 6.63
C ASN A 104 -3.03 -10.62 6.25
N ILE A 105 -2.57 -9.73 7.12
CA ILE A 105 -1.26 -9.10 6.98
C ILE A 105 -0.19 -10.17 7.20
N ASN A 106 0.72 -10.35 6.24
CA ASN A 106 1.84 -11.26 6.43
C ASN A 106 2.95 -10.49 7.12
N VAL A 107 3.36 -10.95 8.28
CA VAL A 107 4.37 -10.33 9.14
C VAL A 107 5.58 -11.24 9.20
N LEU A 108 6.76 -10.72 8.86
CA LEU A 108 8.03 -11.44 8.90
C LEU A 108 9.04 -10.58 9.67
N LEU A 109 9.78 -11.19 10.59
CA LEU A 109 10.97 -10.58 11.19
C LEU A 109 12.10 -10.57 10.14
N VAL A 110 12.82 -9.47 10.03
CA VAL A 110 13.84 -9.24 8.98
C VAL A 110 15.24 -9.34 9.56
#